data_AF-A0A842XRL1-F1
#
_entry.id   AF-A0A842XRL1-F1
#
_cell.length_a   1.000
_cell.length_b   1.000
_cell.length_c   1.000
_cell.angle_alpha   90.00
_cell.angle_beta   90.00
_cell.angle_gamma   90.00
#
_symmetry.space_group_name_H-M   'P 1'
#
loop_
_entity.id
_entity.type
_entity.pdbx_description
1 polymer ?
#
loop_
_entity_poly.entity_id
_entity_poly.type
_entity_poly.pdbx_seq_one_letter_code
_entity_poly.pdbx_strand_id
1 'polypeptide(L)'
;YMAADNDLSELIETDLEELKTGGSSTEVNVLILMDTLNESAYLKAIDGHDLVTLKDLGEVNMGDEETLGQFVDYSVANYPSEHMLLFFWDHGAGLDGVAWDQTMEDGLPGDDEWGGDWLSHHEAISALKGHHVDIFATDECSVGQMETVYEYSVKGLDADYMVASESGIGYRGFTYDDILLRLNGNPYMDEEELSLIIVDEYTDEFSVPPFQWEILTTQSVFKMSEVEALGQAVLMLADTLAEDIDSYSSVISAARRSSTTPAGSTAVGRIDMPTFVGYIMNNLEKNDPAAVACVNVFSAYEACMIGMGITKNSDLFGYMGMGIMFPPSYSMYITSSWTAYMYEPYMTFEFPSSGWWTFLETYWGVA
;
A
#
# COMPACT_ATOMS: atom_id res chain seq x y z
N TYR A 1 -9.32 2.60 -10.26
CA TYR A 1 -8.46 2.23 -11.38
C TYR A 1 -8.29 0.73 -11.29
N MET A 2 -8.97 -0.03 -12.15
CA MET A 2 -9.09 -1.49 -12.03
C MET A 2 -8.28 -2.16 -13.14
N ALA A 3 -7.02 -2.45 -12.86
CA ALA A 3 -6.15 -3.17 -13.78
C ALA A 3 -6.42 -4.66 -13.58
N ALA A 4 -7.12 -5.28 -14.53
CA ALA A 4 -7.52 -6.68 -14.44
C ALA A 4 -7.14 -7.47 -15.70
N ASP A 5 -6.27 -6.93 -16.55
CA ASP A 5 -5.55 -7.70 -17.57
C ASP A 5 -4.41 -8.49 -16.92
N ASN A 6 -4.82 -9.48 -16.12
CA ASN A 6 -3.96 -10.47 -15.48
C ASN A 6 -4.83 -11.62 -14.94
N ASP A 7 -4.31 -12.43 -14.02
CA ASP A 7 -5.04 -13.56 -13.45
C ASP A 7 -6.14 -13.19 -12.44
N LEU A 8 -6.35 -11.90 -12.14
CA LEU A 8 -7.49 -11.38 -11.39
C LEU A 8 -8.69 -11.03 -12.28
N SER A 9 -8.58 -11.13 -13.61
CA SER A 9 -9.63 -10.75 -14.58
C SER A 9 -11.03 -11.29 -14.26
N GLU A 10 -11.15 -12.49 -13.66
CA GLU A 10 -12.45 -13.08 -13.31
C GLU A 10 -13.11 -12.46 -12.06
N LEU A 11 -12.35 -11.72 -11.25
CA LEU A 11 -12.82 -11.14 -9.98
C LEU A 11 -13.52 -9.79 -10.19
N ILE A 12 -13.11 -9.02 -11.19
CA ILE A 12 -13.60 -7.66 -11.45
C ILE A 12 -15.13 -7.57 -11.54
N GLU A 13 -15.80 -8.60 -12.06
CA GLU A 13 -17.26 -8.63 -12.17
C GLU A 13 -17.97 -8.57 -10.80
N THR A 14 -17.35 -9.13 -9.75
CA THR A 14 -17.90 -9.06 -8.39
C THR A 14 -17.88 -7.61 -7.90
N ASP A 15 -16.73 -6.96 -8.03
CA ASP A 15 -16.53 -5.58 -7.57
C ASP A 15 -17.32 -4.57 -8.42
N LEU A 16 -17.54 -4.84 -9.71
CA LEU A 16 -18.46 -4.04 -10.54
C LEU A 16 -19.91 -4.15 -10.05
N GLU A 17 -20.36 -5.31 -9.58
CA GLU A 17 -21.68 -5.46 -8.96
C GLU A 17 -21.77 -4.77 -7.59
N GLU A 18 -20.68 -4.74 -6.83
CA GLU A 18 -20.58 -3.95 -5.59
C GLU A 18 -20.68 -2.45 -5.87
N LEU A 19 -19.90 -1.94 -6.82
CA LEU A 19 -19.97 -0.53 -7.24
C LEU A 19 -21.37 -0.13 -7.72
N LYS A 20 -22.06 -1.02 -8.45
CA LYS A 20 -23.47 -0.82 -8.84
C LYS A 20 -24.40 -0.83 -7.64
N THR A 21 -24.17 -1.70 -6.66
CA THR A 21 -24.98 -1.80 -5.43
C THR A 21 -24.84 -0.55 -4.57
N GLY A 22 -23.60 -0.10 -4.35
CA GLY A 22 -23.28 1.13 -3.64
C GLY A 22 -23.81 2.38 -4.33
N GLY A 23 -23.69 2.40 -5.65
CA GLY A 23 -24.29 3.41 -6.50
C GLY A 23 -23.61 4.78 -6.48
N SER A 24 -24.06 5.66 -7.37
CA SER A 24 -23.73 7.09 -7.36
C SER A 24 -24.91 7.94 -6.93
N SER A 25 -24.65 9.21 -6.64
CA SER A 25 -25.68 10.18 -6.26
C SER A 25 -25.42 11.55 -6.88
N THR A 26 -26.23 12.56 -6.52
CA THR A 26 -25.98 13.94 -6.97
C THR A 26 -24.76 14.56 -6.32
N GLU A 27 -24.29 14.01 -5.20
CA GLU A 27 -23.14 14.49 -4.44
C GLU A 27 -21.89 13.59 -4.61
N VAL A 28 -22.07 12.36 -5.15
CA VAL A 28 -21.00 11.36 -5.27
C VAL A 28 -20.96 10.82 -6.70
N ASN A 29 -19.85 11.06 -7.41
CA ASN A 29 -19.58 10.48 -8.72
C ASN A 29 -18.71 9.23 -8.55
N VAL A 30 -18.98 8.18 -9.34
CA VAL A 30 -18.16 6.96 -9.36
C VAL A 30 -17.71 6.71 -10.79
N LEU A 31 -16.40 6.78 -11.02
CA LEU A 31 -15.76 6.55 -12.32
C LEU A 31 -14.82 5.38 -12.24
N ILE A 32 -14.77 4.61 -13.32
CA ILE A 32 -13.99 3.38 -13.41
C ILE A 32 -13.24 3.43 -14.74
N LEU A 33 -11.91 3.42 -14.68
CA LEU A 33 -11.11 2.90 -15.78
C LEU A 33 -10.81 1.44 -15.44
N MET A 34 -11.21 0.54 -16.32
CA MET A 34 -10.95 -0.90 -16.19
C MET A 34 -10.35 -1.46 -17.47
N ASP A 35 -9.45 -2.41 -17.31
CA ASP A 35 -8.95 -3.26 -18.39
C ASP A 35 -9.00 -4.74 -17.99
N THR A 36 -9.28 -5.63 -18.94
CA THR A 36 -9.42 -7.07 -18.67
C THR A 36 -8.74 -7.90 -19.74
N LEU A 37 -8.20 -9.06 -19.36
CA LEU A 37 -7.32 -9.88 -20.20
C LEU A 37 -7.81 -10.28 -21.59
N ASN A 38 -9.11 -10.24 -21.87
CA ASN A 38 -9.66 -10.69 -23.16
C ASN A 38 -10.65 -9.72 -23.79
N GLU A 39 -10.87 -8.55 -23.18
CA GLU A 39 -11.76 -7.51 -23.71
C GLU A 39 -11.02 -6.18 -23.78
N SER A 40 -11.64 -5.15 -24.34
CA SER A 40 -11.03 -3.82 -24.37
C SER A 40 -11.08 -3.15 -23.00
N ALA A 41 -10.16 -2.22 -22.77
CA ALA A 41 -10.26 -1.24 -21.72
C ALA A 41 -11.46 -0.31 -21.93
N TYR A 42 -12.13 0.01 -20.83
CA TYR A 42 -13.28 0.89 -20.83
C TYR A 42 -13.17 1.95 -19.75
N LEU A 43 -13.53 3.17 -20.14
CA LEU A 43 -13.91 4.20 -19.20
C LEU A 43 -15.42 4.11 -18.95
N LYS A 44 -15.81 3.90 -17.70
CA LYS A 44 -17.18 3.72 -17.26
C LYS A 44 -17.52 4.66 -16.11
N ALA A 45 -18.81 4.79 -15.85
CA ALA A 45 -19.36 5.47 -14.68
C ALA A 45 -20.54 4.69 -14.10
N ILE A 46 -20.81 4.87 -12.82
CA ILE A 46 -22.10 4.47 -12.23
C ILE A 46 -23.08 5.64 -12.34
N ASP A 47 -24.26 5.41 -12.93
CA ASP A 47 -25.39 6.36 -12.97
C ASP A 47 -26.55 5.80 -12.14
N GLY A 48 -26.69 6.30 -10.91
CA GLY A 48 -27.56 5.71 -9.89
C GLY A 48 -27.04 4.34 -9.49
N HIS A 49 -27.53 3.28 -10.13
CA HIS A 49 -27.07 1.90 -9.92
C HIS A 49 -26.70 1.19 -11.24
N ASP A 50 -26.75 1.91 -12.36
CA ASP A 50 -26.46 1.37 -13.68
C ASP A 50 -25.00 1.62 -14.05
N LEU A 51 -24.30 0.59 -14.51
CA LEU A 51 -22.95 0.71 -15.08
C LEU A 51 -23.05 1.19 -16.53
N VAL A 52 -22.49 2.37 -16.80
CA VAL A 52 -22.56 3.04 -18.10
C VAL A 52 -21.16 3.13 -18.71
N THR A 53 -20.98 2.59 -19.93
CA THR A 53 -19.76 2.79 -20.71
C THR A 53 -19.72 4.21 -21.28
N LEU A 54 -18.70 4.99 -20.90
CA LEU A 54 -18.45 6.33 -21.41
C LEU A 54 -17.56 6.29 -22.66
N LYS A 55 -16.52 5.44 -22.64
CA LYS A 55 -15.60 5.22 -23.77
C LYS A 55 -15.15 3.76 -23.81
N ASP A 56 -14.96 3.29 -25.03
CA ASP A 56 -14.18 2.11 -25.39
C ASP A 56 -12.81 2.63 -25.83
N LEU A 57 -11.76 2.21 -25.13
CA LEU A 57 -10.41 2.71 -25.32
C LEU A 57 -9.56 1.75 -26.17
N GLY A 58 -10.07 0.57 -26.52
CA GLY A 58 -9.25 -0.52 -27.04
C GLY A 58 -8.37 -1.13 -25.95
N GLU A 59 -7.24 -1.70 -26.31
CA GLU A 59 -6.21 -2.15 -25.36
C GLU A 59 -5.40 -0.93 -24.87
N VAL A 60 -5.17 -0.81 -23.57
CA VAL A 60 -4.28 0.23 -23.01
C VAL A 60 -3.35 -0.41 -22.01
N ASN A 61 -2.13 0.10 -21.86
CA ASN A 61 -1.24 -0.37 -20.80
C ASN A 61 -1.66 0.28 -19.47
N MET A 62 -2.25 -0.49 -18.56
CA MET A 62 -2.62 -0.03 -17.21
C MET A 62 -1.41 0.11 -16.28
N GLY A 63 -0.24 -0.40 -16.67
CA GLY A 63 1.05 -0.12 -16.06
C GLY A 63 1.63 1.26 -16.38
N ASP A 64 1.12 1.95 -17.42
CA ASP A 64 1.68 3.22 -17.89
C ASP A 64 1.21 4.43 -17.05
N GLU A 65 2.15 5.31 -16.67
CA GLU A 65 1.83 6.58 -15.99
C GLU A 65 0.87 7.46 -16.79
N GLU A 66 0.95 7.43 -18.12
CA GLU A 66 0.09 8.22 -19.00
C GLU A 66 -1.37 7.74 -18.92
N THR A 67 -1.61 6.43 -18.80
CA THR A 67 -2.96 5.85 -18.67
C THR A 67 -3.64 6.33 -17.39
N LEU A 68 -2.95 6.24 -16.24
CA LEU A 68 -3.46 6.77 -14.97
C LEU A 68 -3.68 8.29 -15.05
N GLY A 69 -2.71 9.04 -15.57
CA GLY A 69 -2.81 10.49 -15.70
C GLY A 69 -4.02 10.91 -16.54
N GLN A 70 -4.25 10.27 -17.68
CA GLN A 70 -5.41 10.51 -18.54
C GLN A 70 -6.74 10.20 -17.85
N PHE A 71 -6.80 9.16 -17.02
CA PHE A 71 -7.99 8.83 -16.23
C PHE A 71 -8.32 9.92 -15.21
N VAL A 72 -7.32 10.38 -14.46
CA VAL A 72 -7.49 11.42 -13.44
C VAL A 72 -7.84 12.76 -14.09
N ASP A 73 -7.14 13.15 -15.15
CA ASP A 73 -7.45 14.36 -15.94
C ASP A 73 -8.87 14.33 -16.48
N TYR A 74 -9.31 13.19 -17.02
CA TYR A 74 -10.68 13.04 -17.50
C TYR A 74 -11.69 13.20 -16.36
N SER A 75 -11.42 12.57 -15.23
CA SER A 75 -12.30 12.58 -14.05
C SER A 75 -12.51 14.01 -13.55
N VAL A 76 -11.43 14.76 -13.33
CA VAL A 76 -11.49 16.17 -12.88
C VAL A 76 -12.18 17.07 -13.91
N ALA A 77 -11.90 16.87 -15.20
CA ALA A 77 -12.45 17.73 -16.26
C ALA A 77 -13.95 17.51 -16.51
N ASN A 78 -14.46 16.29 -16.35
CA ASN A 78 -15.83 15.92 -16.73
C ASN A 78 -16.76 15.73 -15.53
N TYR A 79 -16.22 15.41 -14.35
CA TYR A 79 -16.95 15.16 -13.11
C TYR A 79 -16.29 15.95 -11.96
N PRO A 80 -16.29 17.30 -12.02
CA PRO A 80 -15.64 18.12 -11.02
C PRO A 80 -16.27 17.89 -9.63
N SER A 81 -15.42 17.62 -8.65
CA SER A 81 -15.77 17.42 -7.24
C SER A 81 -14.89 18.29 -6.33
N GLU A 82 -15.32 18.48 -5.08
CA GLU A 82 -14.50 19.14 -4.05
C GLU A 82 -13.44 18.19 -3.47
N HIS A 83 -13.73 16.88 -3.48
CA HIS A 83 -12.89 15.82 -2.94
C HIS A 83 -12.72 14.67 -3.96
N MET A 84 -11.60 13.96 -3.88
CA MET A 84 -11.25 12.81 -4.71
C MET A 84 -10.70 11.67 -3.85
N LEU A 85 -11.40 10.54 -3.88
CA LEU A 85 -10.93 9.23 -3.40
C LEU A 85 -10.52 8.41 -4.63
N LEU A 86 -9.26 7.97 -4.66
CA LEU A 86 -8.72 7.13 -5.72
C LEU A 86 -8.43 5.74 -5.17
N PHE A 87 -9.20 4.76 -5.66
CA PHE A 87 -8.89 3.35 -5.47
C PHE A 87 -8.00 2.85 -6.61
N PHE A 88 -6.95 2.15 -6.24
CA PHE A 88 -6.31 1.16 -7.09
C PHE A 88 -6.94 -0.20 -6.76
N TRP A 89 -7.13 -1.02 -7.78
CA TRP A 89 -7.54 -2.41 -7.68
C TRP A 89 -6.67 -3.20 -8.62
N ASP A 90 -5.84 -4.08 -8.06
CA ASP A 90 -5.04 -5.09 -8.75
C ASP A 90 -4.20 -5.94 -7.75
N HIS A 91 -3.19 -6.64 -8.26
CA HIS A 91 -2.04 -7.08 -7.51
C HIS A 91 -1.24 -5.93 -6.90
N GLY A 92 -0.67 -6.20 -5.73
CA GLY A 92 0.44 -5.45 -5.18
C GLY A 92 1.64 -6.33 -4.94
N ALA A 93 2.83 -5.82 -5.24
CA ALA A 93 4.08 -6.47 -4.87
C ALA A 93 4.97 -5.61 -3.94
N GLY A 94 4.37 -4.60 -3.33
CA GLY A 94 4.93 -3.76 -2.29
C GLY A 94 5.98 -2.75 -2.75
N LEU A 95 7.01 -3.15 -3.52
CA LEU A 95 7.97 -2.20 -4.12
C LEU A 95 7.78 -2.04 -5.62
N ASP A 96 7.23 -3.06 -6.29
CA ASP A 96 7.15 -3.07 -7.75
C ASP A 96 6.09 -2.08 -8.26
N GLY A 97 4.91 -2.00 -7.63
CA GLY A 97 3.86 -1.08 -8.04
C GLY A 97 2.49 -1.29 -7.38
N VAL A 98 1.50 -0.56 -7.92
CA VAL A 98 0.07 -0.57 -7.50
C VAL A 98 -0.89 -1.06 -8.58
N ALA A 99 -0.36 -1.52 -9.73
CA ALA A 99 -1.10 -2.22 -10.76
C ALA A 99 -0.09 -2.98 -11.64
N TRP A 100 -0.46 -4.16 -12.12
CA TRP A 100 0.32 -5.00 -13.02
C TRP A 100 -0.52 -5.44 -14.22
N ASP A 101 -0.09 -5.02 -15.39
CA ASP A 101 -0.82 -5.21 -16.62
C ASP A 101 -0.10 -6.18 -17.54
N GLN A 102 -0.77 -7.23 -17.99
CA GLN A 102 -0.11 -8.28 -18.74
C GLN A 102 0.10 -7.89 -20.19
N THR A 103 -0.87 -7.28 -20.86
CA THR A 103 -0.80 -6.97 -22.30
C THR A 103 -0.77 -5.48 -22.60
N MET A 104 0.02 -5.12 -23.62
CA MET A 104 0.28 -3.74 -24.01
C MET A 104 -0.62 -3.32 -25.18
N GLU A 105 -0.56 -2.06 -25.62
CA GLU A 105 -1.38 -1.55 -26.74
C GLU A 105 -1.30 -2.37 -28.04
N ASP A 106 -0.22 -3.12 -28.27
CA ASP A 106 -0.03 -3.99 -29.44
C ASP A 106 -0.55 -5.43 -29.24
N GLY A 107 -1.15 -5.72 -28.08
CA GLY A 107 -1.68 -7.01 -27.64
C GLY A 107 -0.59 -8.04 -27.32
N LEU A 108 0.66 -7.62 -27.15
CA LEU A 108 1.76 -8.47 -26.71
C LEU A 108 2.02 -8.28 -25.21
N PRO A 109 2.58 -9.31 -24.54
CA PRO A 109 3.00 -9.16 -23.16
C PRO A 109 4.04 -8.05 -22.95
N GLY A 110 4.03 -7.42 -21.79
CA GLY A 110 5.07 -6.48 -21.36
C GLY A 110 6.46 -7.12 -21.21
N ASP A 111 7.45 -6.31 -20.83
CA ASP A 111 8.87 -6.73 -20.79
C ASP A 111 9.46 -6.90 -19.39
N ASP A 112 8.64 -6.85 -18.34
CA ASP A 112 9.06 -7.18 -16.98
C ASP A 112 9.43 -8.67 -16.81
N GLU A 113 9.84 -9.07 -15.60
CA GLU A 113 10.26 -10.45 -15.33
C GLU A 113 9.12 -11.49 -15.47
N TRP A 114 7.87 -11.05 -15.42
CA TRP A 114 6.66 -11.88 -15.44
C TRP A 114 5.91 -11.82 -16.78
N GLY A 115 6.33 -10.96 -17.69
CA GLY A 115 5.67 -10.73 -18.99
C GLY A 115 4.50 -9.77 -18.90
N GLY A 116 4.67 -8.66 -18.20
CA GLY A 116 3.72 -7.55 -18.07
C GLY A 116 4.44 -6.23 -17.81
N ASP A 117 3.71 -5.24 -17.31
CA ASP A 117 4.21 -3.94 -16.89
C ASP A 117 3.60 -3.53 -15.56
N TRP A 118 4.43 -3.00 -14.64
CA TRP A 118 3.95 -2.51 -13.36
C TRP A 118 3.77 -1.00 -13.43
N LEU A 119 2.60 -0.51 -13.00
CA LEU A 119 2.48 0.89 -12.60
C LEU A 119 3.27 1.09 -11.31
N SER A 120 4.51 1.53 -11.44
CA SER A 120 5.39 1.70 -10.31
C SER A 120 4.91 2.80 -9.38
N HIS A 121 5.34 2.76 -8.12
CA HIS A 121 5.02 3.83 -7.17
C HIS A 121 5.49 5.22 -7.65
N HIS A 122 6.62 5.28 -8.35
CA HIS A 122 7.15 6.52 -8.92
C HIS A 122 6.29 7.06 -10.07
N GLU A 123 5.79 6.17 -10.93
CA GLU A 123 4.87 6.50 -12.02
C GLU A 123 3.51 6.93 -11.48
N ALA A 124 2.98 6.27 -10.45
CA ALA A 124 1.76 6.72 -9.78
C ALA A 124 1.90 8.14 -9.19
N ILE A 125 3.03 8.44 -8.53
CA ILE A 125 3.32 9.80 -8.03
C ILE A 125 3.41 10.81 -9.17
N SER A 126 4.08 10.43 -10.27
CA SER A 126 4.25 11.27 -11.46
C SER A 126 2.92 11.59 -12.13
N ALA A 127 2.08 10.57 -12.34
CA ALA A 127 0.75 10.67 -12.95
C ALA A 127 -0.21 11.55 -12.13
N LEU A 128 -0.10 11.53 -10.80
CA LEU A 128 -0.96 12.30 -9.90
C LEU A 128 -0.45 13.72 -9.63
N LYS A 129 0.69 14.10 -10.22
CA LYS A 129 1.30 15.41 -9.97
C LYS A 129 0.39 16.56 -10.39
N GLY A 130 0.04 17.40 -9.41
CA GLY A 130 -0.82 18.57 -9.62
C GLY A 130 -2.31 18.28 -9.42
N HIS A 131 -2.66 17.05 -9.06
CA HIS A 131 -3.98 16.67 -8.56
C HIS A 131 -3.90 16.44 -7.06
N HIS A 132 -4.89 16.94 -6.34
CA HIS A 132 -5.06 16.66 -4.92
C HIS A 132 -5.99 15.44 -4.78
N VAL A 133 -5.53 14.41 -4.08
CA VAL A 133 -6.22 13.14 -3.84
C VAL A 133 -6.45 13.03 -2.33
N ASP A 134 -7.63 13.39 -1.82
CA ASP A 134 -7.91 13.36 -0.38
C ASP A 134 -7.59 11.99 0.24
N ILE A 135 -7.95 10.91 -0.46
CA ILE A 135 -7.67 9.53 -0.02
C ILE A 135 -7.07 8.71 -1.18
N PHE A 136 -5.83 8.28 -1.00
CA PHE A 136 -5.16 7.30 -1.86
C PHE A 136 -5.32 5.90 -1.27
N ALA A 137 -6.21 5.09 -1.82
CA ALA A 137 -6.54 3.78 -1.28
C ALA A 137 -6.05 2.65 -2.20
N THR A 138 -5.23 1.77 -1.65
CA THR A 138 -4.67 0.63 -2.39
C THR A 138 -5.39 -0.64 -2.00
N ASP A 139 -6.15 -1.20 -2.94
CA ASP A 139 -6.63 -2.58 -2.88
C ASP A 139 -5.54 -3.51 -3.45
N GLU A 140 -4.30 -3.27 -3.02
CA GLU A 140 -3.12 -4.01 -3.43
C GLU A 140 -2.37 -4.60 -2.24
N CYS A 141 -1.74 -5.75 -2.46
CA CYS A 141 -0.97 -6.43 -1.43
C CYS A 141 0.30 -5.65 -1.06
N SER A 142 0.56 -5.57 0.25
CA SER A 142 1.85 -5.18 0.83
C SER A 142 2.36 -3.79 0.47
N VAL A 143 1.50 -2.83 0.13
CA VAL A 143 1.87 -1.44 -0.15
C VAL A 143 2.15 -0.64 1.13
N GLY A 144 1.55 -1.02 2.26
CA GLY A 144 1.73 -0.43 3.60
C GLY A 144 3.08 -0.75 4.25
N GLN A 145 4.17 -0.56 3.51
CA GLN A 145 5.54 -0.63 4.01
C GLN A 145 6.09 0.79 4.22
N MET A 146 6.99 0.95 5.19
CA MET A 146 7.65 2.22 5.47
C MET A 146 8.31 2.80 4.22
N GLU A 147 8.97 1.98 3.40
CA GLU A 147 9.64 2.42 2.19
C GLU A 147 8.68 3.08 1.22
N THR A 148 7.56 2.42 0.94
CA THR A 148 6.56 2.85 -0.04
C THR A 148 5.76 4.04 0.47
N VAL A 149 5.24 3.98 1.70
CA VAL A 149 4.45 5.08 2.30
C VAL A 149 5.31 6.34 2.42
N TYR A 150 6.57 6.21 2.85
CA TYR A 150 7.51 7.32 2.93
C TYR A 150 7.80 7.93 1.56
N GLU A 151 7.97 7.09 0.53
CA GLU A 151 8.23 7.53 -0.85
C GLU A 151 7.13 8.45 -1.38
N TYR A 152 5.86 8.05 -1.25
CA TYR A 152 4.71 8.86 -1.64
C TYR A 152 4.72 10.23 -0.95
N SER A 153 5.04 10.27 0.35
CA SER A 153 5.11 11.52 1.11
C SER A 153 6.25 12.43 0.62
N VAL A 154 7.49 11.94 0.56
CA VAL A 154 8.66 12.80 0.28
C VAL A 154 8.83 13.18 -1.19
N LYS A 155 8.25 12.40 -2.10
CA LYS A 155 8.19 12.76 -3.54
C LYS A 155 7.02 13.68 -3.87
N GLY A 156 6.18 14.00 -2.90
CA GLY A 156 5.18 15.06 -2.99
C GLY A 156 3.88 14.63 -3.66
N LEU A 157 3.41 13.41 -3.37
CA LEU A 157 1.99 13.09 -3.57
C LEU A 157 1.16 14.08 -2.74
N ASP A 158 0.24 14.80 -3.39
CA ASP A 158 -0.68 15.72 -2.72
C ASP A 158 -1.92 14.93 -2.27
N ALA A 159 -1.76 14.19 -1.16
CA ALA A 159 -2.83 13.42 -0.54
C ALA A 159 -2.89 13.66 0.98
N ASP A 160 -4.09 13.59 1.55
CA ASP A 160 -4.28 13.76 3.01
C ASP A 160 -4.13 12.43 3.75
N TYR A 161 -4.74 11.37 3.21
CA TYR A 161 -4.73 10.02 3.77
C TYR A 161 -4.34 8.98 2.73
N MET A 162 -3.64 7.95 3.19
CA MET A 162 -3.35 6.74 2.42
C MET A 162 -3.92 5.53 3.16
N VAL A 163 -4.64 4.67 2.45
CA VAL A 163 -5.13 3.39 2.98
C VAL A 163 -4.38 2.26 2.30
N ALA A 164 -3.55 1.53 3.05
CA ALA A 164 -2.71 0.48 2.48
C ALA A 164 -2.38 -0.66 3.47
N SER A 165 -2.05 -1.84 2.92
CA SER A 165 -1.85 -3.05 3.71
C SER A 165 -0.39 -3.36 3.93
N GLU A 166 0.01 -3.69 5.17
CA GLU A 166 1.34 -4.26 5.40
C GLU A 166 1.45 -5.73 4.93
N SER A 167 0.33 -6.37 4.59
CA SER A 167 0.22 -7.79 4.28
C SER A 167 -0.49 -8.05 2.95
N GLY A 168 -0.84 -9.31 2.68
CA GLY A 168 -1.85 -9.60 1.66
C GLY A 168 -3.22 -9.12 2.11
N ILE A 169 -4.08 -8.80 1.15
CA ILE A 169 -5.42 -8.25 1.39
C ILE A 169 -6.57 -9.21 1.08
N GLY A 170 -6.26 -10.38 0.51
CA GLY A 170 -7.30 -11.31 0.03
C GLY A 170 -7.85 -10.93 -1.35
N TYR A 171 -8.54 -11.86 -1.98
CA TYR A 171 -9.11 -11.68 -3.32
C TYR A 171 -10.44 -10.94 -3.32
N ARG A 172 -11.10 -10.82 -2.15
CA ARG A 172 -12.33 -10.05 -1.98
C ARG A 172 -12.12 -8.54 -1.92
N GLY A 173 -10.89 -8.07 -1.68
CA GLY A 173 -10.55 -6.66 -1.70
C GLY A 173 -11.37 -5.77 -0.74
N PHE A 174 -11.59 -4.52 -1.13
CA PHE A 174 -12.50 -3.60 -0.45
C PHE A 174 -13.97 -3.90 -0.76
N THR A 175 -14.85 -3.72 0.23
CA THR A 175 -16.31 -3.77 0.03
C THR A 175 -16.83 -2.46 -0.54
N TYR A 176 -16.74 -2.33 -1.86
CA TYR A 176 -17.06 -1.07 -2.54
C TYR A 176 -18.52 -0.65 -2.35
N ASP A 177 -19.42 -1.61 -2.20
CA ASP A 177 -20.84 -1.36 -1.94
C ASP A 177 -21.05 -0.71 -0.57
N ASP A 178 -20.57 -1.32 0.51
CA ASP A 178 -20.74 -0.81 1.87
C ASP A 178 -20.07 0.55 2.06
N ILE A 179 -18.86 0.75 1.51
CA ILE A 179 -18.16 2.05 1.51
C ILE A 179 -19.01 3.11 0.80
N LEU A 180 -19.49 2.83 -0.41
CA LEU A 180 -20.33 3.78 -1.16
C LEU A 180 -21.70 4.01 -0.51
N LEU A 181 -22.30 3.01 0.12
CA LEU A 181 -23.56 3.16 0.85
C LEU A 181 -23.39 4.09 2.06
N ARG A 182 -22.27 3.99 2.78
CA ARG A 182 -21.91 4.92 3.86
C ARG A 182 -21.71 6.32 3.34
N LEU A 183 -20.93 6.48 2.26
CA LEU A 183 -20.64 7.78 1.65
C LEU A 183 -21.90 8.44 1.10
N ASN A 184 -22.74 7.72 0.34
CA ASN A 184 -24.02 8.24 -0.15
C ASN A 184 -25.01 8.56 0.99
N GLY A 185 -24.90 7.87 2.13
CA GLY A 185 -25.69 8.15 3.33
C GLY A 185 -25.29 9.45 4.05
N ASN A 186 -24.02 9.85 3.96
CA ASN A 186 -23.49 11.10 4.50
C ASN A 186 -22.35 11.64 3.63
N PRO A 187 -22.64 12.29 2.49
CA PRO A 187 -21.61 12.76 1.55
C PRO A 187 -20.79 13.96 2.07
N TYR A 188 -21.09 14.44 3.29
CA TYR A 188 -20.38 15.54 3.94
C TYR A 188 -19.47 15.07 5.08
N MET A 189 -19.25 13.75 5.23
CA MET A 189 -18.20 13.21 6.09
C MET A 189 -16.85 13.72 5.61
N ASP A 190 -15.92 13.94 6.54
CA ASP A 190 -14.56 14.30 6.18
C ASP A 190 -13.77 13.07 5.72
N GLU A 191 -12.65 13.35 5.07
CA GLU A 191 -11.73 12.37 4.52
C GLU A 191 -11.13 11.45 5.60
N GLU A 192 -10.99 11.93 6.85
CA GLU A 192 -10.56 11.12 7.99
C GLU A 192 -11.61 10.09 8.37
N GLU A 193 -12.87 10.51 8.53
CA GLU A 193 -14.01 9.63 8.81
C GLU A 193 -14.18 8.57 7.71
N LEU A 194 -14.12 8.96 6.44
CA LEU A 194 -14.23 8.02 5.33
C LEU A 194 -13.06 7.03 5.29
N SER A 195 -11.82 7.48 5.54
CA SER A 195 -10.66 6.58 5.59
C SER A 195 -10.81 5.51 6.68
N LEU A 196 -11.35 5.88 7.84
CA LEU A 196 -11.63 4.95 8.92
C LEU A 196 -12.77 3.99 8.58
N ILE A 197 -13.82 4.46 7.90
CA ILE A 197 -14.91 3.61 7.40
C ILE A 197 -14.37 2.54 6.45
N ILE A 198 -13.46 2.90 5.53
CA ILE A 198 -12.88 1.94 4.57
C ILE A 198 -12.24 0.75 5.30
N VAL A 199 -11.43 1.01 6.34
CA VAL A 199 -10.75 -0.07 7.07
C VAL A 199 -11.65 -0.82 8.06
N ASP A 200 -12.70 -0.17 8.56
CA ASP A 200 -13.74 -0.81 9.37
C ASP A 200 -14.55 -1.82 8.54
N GLU A 201 -15.06 -1.41 7.38
CA GLU A 201 -15.82 -2.30 6.48
C GLU A 201 -14.95 -3.46 5.97
N TYR A 202 -13.68 -3.19 5.67
CA TYR A 202 -12.69 -4.24 5.37
C TYR A 202 -12.57 -5.26 6.52
N THR A 203 -12.50 -4.79 7.77
CA THR A 203 -12.43 -5.69 8.92
C THR A 203 -13.67 -6.57 9.05
N ASP A 204 -14.85 -6.00 8.81
CA ASP A 204 -16.13 -6.71 8.91
C ASP A 204 -16.22 -7.82 7.85
N GLU A 205 -15.84 -7.53 6.59
CA GLU A 205 -15.86 -8.51 5.50
C GLU A 205 -14.92 -9.70 5.75
N PHE A 206 -13.70 -9.42 6.23
CA PHE A 206 -12.74 -10.47 6.54
C PHE A 206 -12.91 -11.10 7.93
N SER A 207 -13.89 -10.63 8.74
CA SER A 207 -14.24 -11.21 10.04
C SER A 207 -15.35 -12.27 9.97
N VAL A 208 -15.94 -12.50 8.80
CA VAL A 208 -16.98 -13.52 8.57
C VAL A 208 -16.49 -14.69 7.70
N PRO A 209 -16.89 -15.95 7.99
CA PRO A 209 -16.57 -17.09 7.12
C PRO A 209 -17.28 -17.00 5.75
N PRO A 210 -16.71 -17.62 4.69
CA PRO A 210 -15.54 -18.48 4.70
C PRO A 210 -14.21 -17.72 4.58
N PHE A 211 -13.32 -17.86 5.57
CA PHE A 211 -11.98 -17.22 5.62
C PHE A 211 -10.94 -17.73 4.59
N GLN A 212 -11.37 -18.45 3.55
CA GLN A 212 -10.58 -19.24 2.59
C GLN A 212 -9.05 -19.26 2.82
N TRP A 213 -8.26 -18.62 1.94
CA TRP A 213 -6.82 -18.38 2.11
C TRP A 213 -6.53 -17.00 2.72
N GLU A 214 -7.58 -16.22 2.98
CA GLU A 214 -7.59 -14.81 3.36
C GLU A 214 -7.65 -14.64 4.88
N ILE A 215 -7.02 -15.57 5.60
CA ILE A 215 -7.15 -15.64 7.06
C ILE A 215 -6.34 -14.54 7.77
N LEU A 216 -5.30 -14.03 7.12
CA LEU A 216 -4.44 -12.95 7.61
C LEU A 216 -4.55 -11.80 6.62
N THR A 217 -5.21 -10.74 7.06
CA THR A 217 -5.41 -9.51 6.31
C THR A 217 -5.32 -8.29 7.23
N THR A 218 -4.89 -7.17 6.67
CA THR A 218 -4.76 -5.89 7.35
C THR A 218 -5.01 -4.76 6.37
N GLN A 219 -5.55 -3.63 6.84
CA GLN A 219 -5.52 -2.35 6.11
C GLN A 219 -5.25 -1.24 7.11
N SER A 220 -4.43 -0.27 6.74
CA SER A 220 -3.97 0.78 7.64
C SER A 220 -4.26 2.15 7.06
N VAL A 221 -4.64 3.10 7.92
CA VAL A 221 -4.86 4.50 7.55
C VAL A 221 -3.66 5.33 8.00
N PHE A 222 -2.88 5.80 7.03
CA PHE A 222 -1.75 6.69 7.22
C PHE A 222 -2.17 8.14 6.94
N LYS A 223 -1.93 9.03 7.90
CA LYS A 223 -2.05 10.47 7.71
C LYS A 223 -0.78 10.99 7.04
N MET A 224 -0.89 11.33 5.76
CA MET A 224 0.26 11.60 4.89
C MET A 224 1.13 12.77 5.36
N SER A 225 0.53 13.77 6.00
CA SER A 225 1.23 14.92 6.59
C SER A 225 2.18 14.58 7.75
N GLU A 226 2.06 13.38 8.34
CA GLU A 226 2.89 12.93 9.48
C GLU A 226 3.91 11.84 9.07
N VAL A 227 3.84 11.33 7.84
CA VAL A 227 4.67 10.23 7.34
C VAL A 227 6.15 10.59 7.32
N GLU A 228 6.52 11.78 6.83
CA GLU A 228 7.92 12.21 6.79
C GLU A 228 8.52 12.24 8.21
N ALA A 229 7.76 12.75 9.19
CA ALA A 229 8.19 12.79 10.59
C ALA A 229 8.42 11.39 11.18
N LEU A 230 7.56 10.44 10.86
CA LEU A 230 7.72 9.03 11.25
C LEU A 230 8.97 8.42 10.60
N GLY A 231 9.15 8.57 9.29
CA GLY A 231 10.32 8.05 8.60
C GLY A 231 11.63 8.61 9.17
N GLN A 232 11.69 9.91 9.43
CA GLN A 232 12.85 10.54 10.09
C GLN A 232 13.10 9.99 11.49
N ALA A 233 12.05 9.71 12.27
CA ALA A 233 12.20 9.08 13.58
C ALA A 233 12.80 7.66 13.48
N VAL A 234 12.39 6.87 12.49
CA VAL A 234 12.93 5.52 12.26
C VAL A 234 14.39 5.59 11.79
N LEU A 235 14.73 6.51 10.90
CA LEU A 235 16.11 6.74 10.46
C LEU A 235 17.03 7.15 11.62
N MET A 236 16.57 8.04 12.51
CA MET A 236 17.32 8.41 13.73
C MET A 236 17.52 7.22 14.68
N LEU A 237 16.54 6.32 14.82
CA LEU A 237 16.70 5.08 15.56
C LEU A 237 17.75 4.18 14.90
N ALA A 238 17.71 4.05 13.57
CA ALA A 238 18.65 3.25 12.79
C ALA A 238 20.09 3.75 12.98
N ASP A 239 20.31 5.06 12.90
CA ASP A 239 21.60 5.71 13.19
C ASP A 239 22.08 5.42 14.62
N THR A 240 21.18 5.59 15.60
CA THR A 240 21.51 5.34 17.03
C THR A 240 21.93 3.90 17.27
N LEU A 241 21.26 2.94 16.63
CA LEU A 241 21.61 1.52 16.74
C LEU A 241 22.93 1.20 16.02
N ALA A 242 23.21 1.86 14.90
CA ALA A 242 24.44 1.67 14.13
C ALA A 242 25.69 2.21 14.86
N GLU A 243 25.57 3.29 15.64
CA GLU A 243 26.69 3.88 16.39
C GLU A 243 27.38 2.91 17.37
N ASP A 244 26.62 1.96 17.95
CA ASP A 244 27.14 0.91 18.83
C ASP A 244 26.50 -0.46 18.51
N ILE A 245 26.64 -0.86 17.24
CA ILE A 245 26.00 -2.08 16.71
C ILE A 245 26.41 -3.34 17.49
N ASP A 246 27.63 -3.40 18.02
CA ASP A 246 28.12 -4.54 18.79
C ASP A 246 27.28 -4.73 20.07
N SER A 247 26.99 -3.64 20.78
CA SER A 247 26.14 -3.65 21.99
C SER A 247 24.68 -3.97 21.67
N TYR A 248 24.16 -3.49 20.54
CA TYR A 248 22.74 -3.65 20.18
C TYR A 248 22.42 -4.91 19.34
N SER A 249 23.42 -5.57 18.76
CA SER A 249 23.25 -6.70 17.83
C SER A 249 22.30 -7.79 18.34
N SER A 250 22.41 -8.15 19.63
CA SER A 250 21.57 -9.18 20.25
C SER A 250 20.12 -8.74 20.38
N VAL A 251 19.85 -7.48 20.75
CA VAL A 251 18.48 -6.98 20.89
C VAL A 251 17.84 -6.79 19.52
N ILE A 252 18.58 -6.27 18.52
CA ILE A 252 18.11 -6.14 17.13
C ILE A 252 17.76 -7.52 16.54
N SER A 253 18.66 -8.50 16.72
CA SER A 253 18.42 -9.89 16.30
C SER A 253 17.16 -10.50 16.91
N ALA A 254 16.89 -10.19 18.18
CA ALA A 254 15.72 -10.69 18.88
C ALA A 254 14.44 -9.96 18.44
N ALA A 255 14.51 -8.64 18.29
CA ALA A 255 13.44 -7.81 17.75
C ALA A 255 12.99 -8.29 16.38
N ARG A 256 13.93 -8.47 15.44
CA ARG A 256 13.66 -8.97 14.08
C ARG A 256 12.91 -10.31 14.07
N ARG A 257 13.28 -11.23 14.97
CA ARG A 257 12.59 -12.53 15.09
C ARG A 257 11.18 -12.38 15.66
N SER A 258 11.00 -11.45 16.59
CA SER A 258 9.69 -11.19 17.21
C SER A 258 8.73 -10.43 16.29
N SER A 259 9.25 -9.65 15.35
CA SER A 259 8.46 -8.87 14.37
C SER A 259 8.22 -9.60 13.05
N THR A 260 8.66 -10.85 12.90
CA THR A 260 8.36 -11.62 11.68
C THR A 260 6.91 -12.09 11.73
N THR A 261 6.09 -11.61 10.79
CA THR A 261 4.69 -12.03 10.69
C THR A 261 4.54 -13.31 9.84
N PRO A 262 3.47 -14.10 10.01
CA PRO A 262 3.32 -15.42 9.36
C PRO A 262 2.92 -15.40 7.88
N ALA A 263 2.88 -14.24 7.22
CA ALA A 263 2.59 -14.19 5.79
C ALA A 263 3.66 -15.01 5.05
N GLY A 264 3.23 -15.97 4.22
CA GLY A 264 4.07 -17.06 3.69
C GLY A 264 5.26 -16.63 2.80
N SER A 265 5.38 -17.17 1.59
CA SER A 265 6.48 -16.84 0.67
C SER A 265 6.50 -15.38 0.20
N THR A 266 5.51 -14.56 0.58
CA THR A 266 5.35 -13.14 0.19
C THR A 266 5.91 -12.15 1.21
N ALA A 267 6.23 -12.57 2.44
CA ALA A 267 6.80 -11.70 3.48
C ALA A 267 8.32 -11.84 3.63
N VAL A 268 9.02 -12.47 2.68
CA VAL A 268 10.44 -12.77 2.86
C VAL A 268 11.21 -11.46 2.94
N GLY A 269 11.79 -11.19 4.10
CA GLY A 269 12.57 -9.99 4.34
C GLY A 269 11.76 -8.77 4.79
N ARG A 270 10.46 -8.86 5.02
CA ARG A 270 9.67 -7.79 5.66
C ARG A 270 9.32 -8.17 7.09
N ILE A 271 9.28 -7.19 7.98
CA ILE A 271 8.91 -7.34 9.39
C ILE A 271 7.93 -6.24 9.80
N ASP A 272 7.14 -6.49 10.84
CA ASP A 272 6.30 -5.48 11.48
C ASP A 272 7.17 -4.43 12.19
N MET A 273 7.17 -3.19 11.69
CA MET A 273 8.04 -2.12 12.17
C MET A 273 7.71 -1.74 13.63
N PRO A 274 6.44 -1.51 14.02
CA PRO A 274 6.12 -1.15 15.40
C PRO A 274 6.51 -2.25 16.40
N THR A 275 6.34 -3.53 16.07
CA THR A 275 6.77 -4.66 16.91
C THR A 275 8.29 -4.69 17.04
N PHE A 276 9.04 -4.45 15.96
CA PHE A 276 10.50 -4.38 15.99
C PHE A 276 10.98 -3.28 16.95
N VAL A 277 10.44 -2.07 16.80
CA VAL A 277 10.78 -0.90 17.64
C VAL A 277 10.36 -1.14 19.09
N GLY A 278 9.15 -1.67 19.31
CA GLY A 278 8.62 -2.01 20.63
C GLY A 278 9.45 -3.05 21.36
N TYR A 279 9.97 -4.05 20.64
CA TYR A 279 10.85 -5.04 21.24
C TYR A 279 12.15 -4.40 21.74
N ILE A 280 12.79 -3.56 20.93
CA ILE A 280 14.03 -2.86 21.31
C ILE A 280 13.77 -1.99 22.55
N MET A 281 12.73 -1.15 22.49
CA MET A 281 12.33 -0.26 23.58
C MET A 281 12.14 -1.01 24.91
N ASN A 282 11.48 -2.16 24.88
CA ASN A 282 11.14 -2.93 26.08
C ASN A 282 12.30 -3.76 26.66
N ASN A 283 13.41 -3.89 25.93
CA ASN A 283 14.56 -4.70 26.33
C ASN A 283 15.83 -3.88 26.62
N LEU A 284 15.70 -2.56 26.68
CA LEU A 284 16.79 -1.63 27.03
C LEU A 284 16.42 -0.81 28.28
N GLU A 285 17.43 -0.20 28.91
CA GLU A 285 17.17 0.75 30.01
C GLU A 285 16.48 2.01 29.48
N LYS A 286 15.59 2.63 30.27
CA LYS A 286 14.79 3.78 29.81
C LYS A 286 15.61 5.00 29.36
N ASN A 287 16.83 5.13 29.87
CA ASN A 287 17.77 6.20 29.55
C ASN A 287 18.79 5.78 28.48
N ASP A 288 18.68 4.56 27.95
CA ASP A 288 19.46 4.13 26.80
C ASP A 288 19.08 4.98 25.57
N PRO A 289 20.05 5.51 24.81
CA PRO A 289 19.77 6.32 23.62
C PRO A 289 18.82 5.65 22.63
N ALA A 290 18.98 4.34 22.38
CA ALA A 290 18.11 3.61 21.45
C ALA A 290 16.68 3.47 22.01
N ALA A 291 16.53 3.26 23.33
CA ALA A 291 15.20 3.25 23.95
C ALA A 291 14.48 4.60 23.83
N VAL A 292 15.21 5.71 23.99
CA VAL A 292 14.68 7.07 23.78
C VAL A 292 14.30 7.29 22.31
N ALA A 293 15.12 6.84 21.37
CA ALA A 293 14.80 6.91 19.95
C ALA A 293 13.54 6.09 19.60
N CYS A 294 13.37 4.90 20.16
CA CYS A 294 12.13 4.12 20.00
C CYS A 294 10.89 4.86 20.51
N VAL A 295 10.97 5.61 21.62
CA VAL A 295 9.85 6.44 22.12
C VAL A 295 9.48 7.53 21.10
N ASN A 296 10.47 8.14 20.45
CA ASN A 296 10.22 9.13 19.40
C ASN A 296 9.54 8.49 18.19
N VAL A 297 9.95 7.28 17.81
CA VAL A 297 9.28 6.51 16.73
C VAL A 297 7.84 6.23 17.09
N PHE A 298 7.53 5.74 18.30
CA PHE A 298 6.14 5.51 18.70
C PHE A 298 5.30 6.78 18.72
N SER A 299 5.88 7.90 19.17
CA SER A 299 5.17 9.19 19.18
C SER A 299 4.81 9.65 17.76
N ALA A 300 5.71 9.46 16.79
CA ALA A 300 5.45 9.79 15.39
C ALA A 300 4.51 8.77 14.72
N TYR A 301 4.63 7.49 15.10
CA TYR A 301 3.76 6.41 14.64
C TYR A 301 2.31 6.65 15.07
N GLU A 302 2.06 6.99 16.33
CA GLU A 302 0.71 7.31 16.82
C GLU A 302 0.08 8.55 16.15
N ALA A 303 0.91 9.48 15.65
CA ALA A 303 0.43 10.64 14.89
C ALA A 303 0.10 10.29 13.43
N CYS A 304 0.89 9.39 12.84
CA CYS A 304 0.76 8.96 11.45
C CYS A 304 -0.32 7.90 11.25
N MET A 305 -0.35 6.86 12.08
CA MET A 305 -1.28 5.73 11.99
C MET A 305 -2.53 6.01 12.80
N ILE A 306 -3.56 6.52 12.13
CA ILE A 306 -4.81 6.96 12.80
C ILE A 306 -5.87 5.88 12.89
N GLY A 307 -5.73 4.79 12.11
CA GLY A 307 -6.66 3.67 12.09
C GLY A 307 -6.06 2.42 11.47
N MET A 308 -6.61 1.26 11.83
CA MET A 308 -6.21 -0.02 11.25
C MET A 308 -7.40 -0.97 11.27
N GLY A 309 -7.74 -1.49 10.10
CA GLY A 309 -8.59 -2.64 9.93
C GLY A 309 -7.79 -3.92 10.14
N ILE A 310 -8.17 -4.71 11.14
CA ILE A 310 -7.44 -5.92 11.52
C ILE A 310 -8.40 -7.04 11.91
N THR A 311 -8.29 -8.17 11.23
CA THR A 311 -9.07 -9.34 11.62
C THR A 311 -8.55 -9.90 12.94
N LYS A 312 -9.43 -10.60 13.67
CA LYS A 312 -9.06 -11.32 14.90
C LYS A 312 -7.86 -12.26 14.70
N ASN A 313 -7.74 -12.88 13.52
CA ASN A 313 -6.64 -13.80 13.26
C ASN A 313 -5.32 -13.05 13.07
N SER A 314 -5.31 -11.94 12.31
CA SER A 314 -4.15 -11.05 12.19
C SER A 314 -3.73 -10.49 13.55
N ASP A 315 -4.69 -10.04 14.38
CA ASP A 315 -4.43 -9.52 15.73
C ASP A 315 -3.74 -10.56 16.63
N LEU A 316 -4.11 -11.84 16.54
CA LEU A 316 -3.45 -12.92 17.28
C LEU A 316 -1.96 -13.09 16.91
N PHE A 317 -1.55 -12.65 15.73
CA PHE A 317 -0.15 -12.69 15.28
C PHE A 317 0.59 -11.36 15.47
N GLY A 318 -0.08 -10.34 16.01
CA GLY A 318 0.54 -9.07 16.41
C GLY A 318 0.89 -8.15 15.25
N TYR A 319 0.12 -8.19 14.16
CA TYR A 319 0.19 -7.19 13.10
C TYR A 319 -0.15 -5.81 13.68
N MET A 320 0.66 -4.81 13.37
CA MET A 320 0.51 -3.42 13.82
C MET A 320 0.39 -2.45 12.65
N GLY A 321 0.22 -2.95 11.42
CA GLY A 321 -0.25 -2.18 10.28
C GLY A 321 0.82 -1.44 9.49
N MET A 322 2.10 -1.64 9.79
CA MET A 322 3.18 -1.05 9.00
C MET A 322 4.40 -1.97 8.95
N GLY A 323 4.68 -2.45 7.74
CA GLY A 323 5.86 -3.26 7.49
C GLY A 323 7.11 -2.41 7.23
N ILE A 324 8.27 -3.04 7.31
CA ILE A 324 9.56 -2.49 6.89
C ILE A 324 10.45 -3.61 6.38
N MET A 325 11.26 -3.34 5.37
CA MET A 325 12.23 -4.30 4.86
C MET A 325 13.35 -4.52 5.88
N PHE A 326 13.45 -5.74 6.38
CA PHE A 326 14.60 -6.25 7.13
C PHE A 326 14.92 -7.68 6.65
N PRO A 327 15.85 -7.83 5.68
CA PRO A 327 16.12 -9.11 5.05
C PRO A 327 16.67 -10.14 6.05
N PRO A 328 16.41 -11.46 5.89
CA PRO A 328 16.96 -12.48 6.78
C PRO A 328 18.49 -12.67 6.66
N SER A 329 19.09 -12.17 5.58
CA SER A 329 20.53 -12.08 5.37
C SER A 329 20.83 -11.01 4.32
N TYR A 330 22.00 -10.37 4.40
CA TYR A 330 22.46 -9.44 3.36
C TYR A 330 22.52 -10.08 1.96
N SER A 331 23.00 -11.32 1.87
CA SER A 331 23.14 -12.04 0.60
C SER A 331 21.83 -12.29 -0.13
N MET A 332 20.70 -12.32 0.60
CA MET A 332 19.40 -12.55 -0.01
C MET A 332 19.12 -11.50 -1.09
N TYR A 333 19.29 -10.22 -0.78
CA TYR A 333 18.95 -9.13 -1.71
C TYR A 333 20.07 -8.77 -2.69
N ILE A 334 21.32 -9.13 -2.43
CA ILE A 334 22.44 -8.71 -3.30
C ILE A 334 22.91 -9.82 -4.24
N THR A 335 22.75 -11.09 -3.83
CA THR A 335 23.45 -12.20 -4.50
C THR A 335 22.57 -13.42 -4.76
N SER A 336 21.37 -13.50 -4.17
CA SER A 336 20.50 -14.64 -4.41
C SER A 336 19.85 -14.52 -5.78
N SER A 337 19.85 -15.61 -6.55
CA SER A 337 19.22 -15.64 -7.87
C SER A 337 17.71 -15.42 -7.86
N TRP A 338 17.08 -15.38 -6.67
CA TRP A 338 15.63 -15.32 -6.49
C TRP A 338 15.12 -13.96 -6.03
N THR A 339 15.99 -13.11 -5.45
CA THR A 339 15.58 -11.80 -4.92
C THR A 339 16.62 -10.71 -5.18
N ALA A 340 17.72 -11.01 -5.90
CA ALA A 340 18.71 -10.00 -6.25
C ALA A 340 18.16 -8.91 -7.17
N TYR A 341 17.12 -9.22 -7.96
CA TYR A 341 16.44 -8.24 -8.80
C TYR A 341 15.78 -7.12 -7.96
N MET A 342 15.40 -7.41 -6.70
CA MET A 342 14.71 -6.44 -5.84
C MET A 342 15.63 -5.34 -5.30
N TYR A 343 16.95 -5.51 -5.34
CA TYR A 343 17.87 -4.52 -4.75
C TYR A 343 17.90 -3.20 -5.52
N GLU A 344 18.02 -3.26 -6.85
CA GLU A 344 18.11 -2.04 -7.66
C GLU A 344 16.82 -1.20 -7.52
N PRO A 345 15.60 -1.76 -7.66
CA PRO A 345 14.36 -1.06 -7.36
C PRO A 345 14.31 -0.55 -5.92
N TYR A 346 14.68 -1.34 -4.93
CA TYR A 346 14.67 -0.90 -3.53
C TYR A 346 15.53 0.34 -3.29
N MET A 347 16.70 0.42 -3.94
CA MET A 347 17.61 1.57 -3.78
C MET A 347 17.17 2.82 -4.55
N THR A 348 16.12 2.76 -5.38
CA THR A 348 15.55 3.98 -5.98
C THR A 348 14.68 4.77 -5.00
N PHE A 349 14.22 4.13 -3.92
CA PHE A 349 13.39 4.75 -2.88
C PHE A 349 14.25 5.60 -1.93
N GLU A 350 13.67 6.70 -1.44
CA GLU A 350 14.32 7.68 -0.58
C GLU A 350 14.58 7.12 0.82
N PHE A 351 13.65 6.34 1.39
CA PHE A 351 13.81 5.79 2.74
C PHE A 351 15.07 4.92 2.90
N PRO A 352 15.30 3.87 2.07
CA PRO A 352 16.51 3.07 2.17
C PRO A 352 17.78 3.87 1.89
N SER A 353 17.76 4.76 0.90
CA SER A 353 18.93 5.59 0.55
C SER A 353 19.25 6.68 1.58
N SER A 354 18.29 7.07 2.42
CA SER A 354 18.43 8.06 3.49
C SER A 354 19.06 7.51 4.78
N GLY A 355 19.41 6.22 4.83
CA GLY A 355 20.20 5.66 5.93
C GLY A 355 19.78 4.27 6.40
N TRP A 356 18.56 3.84 6.09
CA TRP A 356 18.08 2.51 6.51
C TRP A 356 18.92 1.38 5.88
N TRP A 357 19.32 1.52 4.61
CA TRP A 357 20.21 0.53 3.98
C TRP A 357 21.59 0.49 4.65
N THR A 358 22.18 1.65 4.99
CA THR A 358 23.45 1.72 5.72
C THR A 358 23.36 1.09 7.11
N PHE A 359 22.23 1.23 7.80
CA PHE A 359 21.96 0.50 9.04
C PHE A 359 21.94 -1.01 8.83
N LEU A 360 21.27 -1.49 7.78
CA LEU A 360 21.25 -2.92 7.43
C LEU A 360 22.66 -3.44 7.11
N GLU A 361 23.46 -2.70 6.33
CA GLU A 361 24.86 -3.05 6.04
C GLU A 361 25.70 -3.14 7.32
N THR A 362 25.52 -2.20 8.23
CA THR A 362 26.22 -2.17 9.53
C THR A 362 25.82 -3.37 10.38
N TYR A 363 24.52 -3.67 10.48
CA TYR A 363 24.00 -4.82 11.22
C TYR A 363 24.51 -6.16 10.68
N TRP A 364 24.62 -6.30 9.35
CA TRP A 364 25.15 -7.51 8.72
C TRP A 364 26.68 -7.57 8.67
N GLY A 365 27.38 -6.52 9.11
CA GLY A 365 28.84 -6.46 9.13
C GLY A 365 29.48 -6.35 7.74
N VAL A 366 28.81 -5.65 6.82
CA VAL A 366 29.25 -5.48 5.42
C VAL A 366 29.42 -4.01 5.01
N ALA A 367 29.19 -3.07 5.93
CA ALA A 367 29.43 -1.63 5.74
C ALA A 367 30.91 -1.26 5.61
#